data_AF-A0A117I9B0-F1
#
_entry.id   AF-A0A117I9B0-F1
#
_cell.length_a   1.000
_cell.length_b   1.000
_cell.length_c   1.000
_cell.angle_alpha   90.00
_cell.angle_beta   90.00
_cell.angle_gamma   90.00
#
_symmetry.space_group_name_H-M   'P 1'
#
loop_
_entity.id
_entity.type
_entity.pdbx_description
1 polymer ?
#
loop_
_entity_poly.entity_id
_entity_poly.type
_entity_poly.pdbx_seq_one_letter_code
_entity_poly.pdbx_strand_id
1 'polypeptide(L)'
;METATLVGEQLSQFCPVTNHYECSDGKHLLVTIPRLDASTVQEMLGVRVPIVKMHLPDKADVFLADADAVVLDADGDPANGMTPLVSVPGCESFADALAAAGYELVTP
;
A
#
# COMPACT_ATOMS: atom_id res chain seq x y z
N MET A 1 -10.69 -18.31 -3.67
CA MET A 1 -9.84 -17.13 -3.54
C MET A 1 -10.76 -16.03 -3.06
N GLU A 2 -10.41 -15.35 -1.98
CA GLU A 2 -11.21 -14.23 -1.48
C GLU A 2 -11.02 -13.03 -2.41
N THR A 3 -11.96 -12.10 -2.42
CA THR A 3 -11.92 -10.92 -3.29
C THR A 3 -11.68 -9.65 -2.47
N ALA A 4 -11.02 -8.67 -3.08
CA ALA A 4 -10.80 -7.34 -2.52
C ALA A 4 -11.39 -6.28 -3.47
N THR A 5 -12.29 -5.45 -2.96
CA THR A 5 -12.95 -4.37 -3.70
C THR A 5 -12.36 -3.03 -3.28
N LEU A 6 -12.01 -2.18 -4.24
CA LEU A 6 -11.49 -0.84 -3.96
C LEU A 6 -12.58 0.04 -3.34
N VAL A 7 -12.31 0.59 -2.15
CA VAL A 7 -13.24 1.49 -1.44
C VAL A 7 -12.65 2.89 -1.22
N GLY A 8 -11.33 3.03 -1.31
CA GLY A 8 -10.65 4.32 -1.29
C GLY A 8 -9.37 4.29 -2.11
N GLU A 9 -9.17 5.29 -2.97
CA GLU A 9 -8.01 5.40 -3.84
C GLU A 9 -7.17 6.63 -3.47
N GLN A 10 -5.84 6.52 -3.56
CA GLN A 10 -4.89 7.63 -3.38
C GLN A 10 -5.16 8.42 -2.08
N LEU A 11 -5.26 7.69 -0.97
CA LEU A 11 -5.53 8.27 0.34
C LEU A 11 -4.44 9.29 0.72
N SER A 12 -4.79 10.57 0.70
CA SER A 12 -3.85 11.70 0.81
C SER A 12 -3.18 11.83 2.17
N GLN A 13 -3.77 11.22 3.21
CA GLN A 13 -3.18 11.13 4.54
C GLN A 13 -2.00 10.14 4.61
N PHE A 14 -1.81 9.31 3.59
CA PHE A 14 -0.71 8.36 3.49
C PHE A 14 0.26 8.76 2.38
N CYS A 15 1.55 8.61 2.66
CA CYS A 15 2.62 8.70 1.67
C CYS A 15 3.50 7.45 1.86
N PRO A 16 3.75 6.64 0.83
CA PRO A 16 3.47 6.83 -0.59
C PRO A 16 2.02 6.45 -1.01
N VAL A 17 1.76 6.30 -2.32
CA VAL A 17 0.43 5.99 -2.88
C VAL A 17 -0.18 4.79 -2.18
N THR A 18 -1.31 5.03 -1.50
CA THR A 18 -1.98 4.04 -0.67
C THR A 18 -3.45 3.94 -1.05
N ASN A 19 -3.92 2.71 -1.24
CA ASN A 19 -5.31 2.39 -1.53
C ASN A 19 -5.92 1.53 -0.41
N HIS A 20 -7.22 1.67 -0.22
CA HIS A 20 -8.02 0.96 0.78
C HIS A 20 -9.00 0.01 0.10
N TYR A 21 -9.04 -1.22 0.61
CA TYR A 21 -9.84 -2.31 0.07
C TYR A 21 -10.72 -2.95 1.14
N GLU A 22 -11.95 -3.28 0.77
CA GLU A 22 -12.85 -4.14 1.53
C GLU A 22 -12.78 -5.57 0.98
N CYS A 23 -12.58 -6.55 1.85
CA CYS A 23 -12.42 -7.94 1.47
C CYS A 23 -13.68 -8.78 1.73
N SER A 24 -13.90 -9.83 0.94
CA SER A 24 -15.07 -10.72 1.08
C SER A 24 -15.16 -11.47 2.41
N ASP A 25 -14.04 -11.59 3.12
CA ASP A 25 -13.96 -12.18 4.46
C ASP A 25 -14.23 -11.18 5.59
N GLY A 26 -14.63 -9.95 5.26
CA GLY A 26 -14.94 -8.88 6.21
C GLY A 26 -13.73 -8.11 6.73
N LYS A 27 -12.52 -8.37 6.22
CA LYS A 27 -11.34 -7.58 6.54
C LYS A 27 -11.23 -6.33 5.66
N HIS A 28 -10.49 -5.35 6.17
CA HIS A 28 -10.06 -4.20 5.39
C HIS A 28 -8.54 -4.21 5.24
N LEU A 29 -8.07 -3.83 4.06
CA LEU A 29 -6.64 -3.80 3.73
C LEU A 29 -6.22 -2.43 3.24
N LEU A 30 -5.08 -1.96 3.73
CA LEU A 30 -4.35 -0.84 3.15
C LEU A 30 -3.15 -1.36 2.38
N VAL A 31 -3.12 -1.09 1.08
CA VAL A 31 -1.98 -1.45 0.23
C VAL A 31 -1.22 -0.19 -0.11
N THR A 32 0.06 -0.18 0.22
CA THR A 32 0.95 0.95 0.03
C THR A 32 2.00 0.59 -1.02
N ILE A 33 2.05 1.34 -2.13
CA ILE A 33 3.07 1.15 -3.17
C ILE A 33 3.91 2.44 -3.28
N PRO A 34 5.21 2.38 -2.97
CA PRO A 34 6.16 3.47 -3.17
C PRO A 34 6.36 3.79 -4.66
N ARG A 35 5.45 4.59 -5.21
CA ARG A 35 5.63 5.25 -6.51
C ARG A 35 6.07 6.69 -6.27
N LEU A 36 7.37 6.91 -6.21
CA LEU A 36 7.90 8.25 -6.51
C LEU A 36 8.37 8.22 -7.95
N ASP A 37 7.51 8.71 -8.85
CA ASP A 37 7.97 9.00 -10.19
C ASP A 37 8.88 10.25 -10.17
N ALA A 38 9.85 10.25 -11.06
CA ALA A 38 10.81 11.33 -11.25
C ALA A 38 10.15 12.71 -11.41
N SER A 39 9.00 12.75 -12.07
CA SER A 39 8.21 13.95 -12.38
C SER A 39 7.61 14.58 -11.12
N THR A 40 7.05 13.77 -10.23
CA THR A 40 6.40 14.20 -8.98
C THR A 40 7.43 14.78 -8.02
N VAL A 41 8.62 14.16 -7.93
CA VAL A 41 9.75 14.73 -7.16
C VAL A 41 10.13 16.11 -7.70
N GLN A 42 10.19 16.24 -9.02
CA GLN A 42 10.59 17.49 -9.67
C GLN A 42 9.55 18.61 -9.49
N GLU A 43 8.25 18.29 -9.58
CA GLU A 43 7.18 19.24 -9.31
C GLU A 43 7.10 19.66 -7.83
N MET A 44 7.27 18.71 -6.90
CA MET A 44 7.20 19.02 -5.46
C MET A 44 8.39 19.81 -4.93
N LEU A 45 9.60 19.53 -5.42
CA LEU A 45 10.84 20.11 -4.86
C LEU A 45 11.41 21.26 -5.69
N GLY A 46 10.93 21.48 -6.92
CA GLY A 46 11.44 22.53 -7.81
C GLY A 46 12.91 22.37 -8.22
N VAL A 47 13.53 21.24 -7.89
CA VAL A 47 14.94 20.91 -8.15
C VAL A 47 14.99 19.65 -9.01
N ARG A 48 15.75 19.68 -10.11
CA ARG A 48 16.11 18.49 -10.89
C ARG A 48 17.13 17.66 -10.10
N VAL A 49 16.67 16.93 -9.09
CA VAL A 49 17.50 15.95 -8.41
C VAL A 49 17.68 14.78 -9.38
N PRO A 50 18.90 14.35 -9.72
CA PRO A 50 19.06 13.09 -10.43
C PRO A 50 18.48 11.98 -9.54
N ILE A 51 17.36 11.38 -9.95
CA ILE A 51 16.70 10.21 -9.30
C ILE A 51 17.59 8.96 -9.29
N VAL A 52 18.87 9.12 -9.62
CA VAL A 52 19.87 8.07 -9.52
C VAL A 52 20.20 7.88 -8.03
N LYS A 53 19.44 6.99 -7.38
CA LYS A 53 19.57 6.52 -5.98
C LYS A 53 18.84 7.32 -4.90
N MET A 54 17.55 7.63 -5.07
CA MET A 54 16.73 7.51 -3.85
C MET A 54 16.58 6.00 -3.60
N HIS A 55 17.06 5.49 -2.46
CA HIS A 55 16.79 4.13 -1.98
C HIS A 55 15.32 4.04 -1.56
N LEU A 56 14.42 4.37 -2.50
CA LEU A 56 13.00 4.20 -2.27
C LEU A 56 12.80 2.71 -2.02
N PRO A 57 12.05 2.36 -0.97
CA PRO A 57 11.61 0.99 -0.81
C PRO A 57 11.00 0.55 -2.14
N ASP A 58 11.46 -0.55 -2.69
CA ASP A 58 10.97 -1.11 -3.95
C ASP A 58 9.87 -2.14 -3.68
N LYS A 59 9.24 -2.10 -2.50
CA LYS A 59 8.28 -3.10 -2.05
C LYS A 59 6.89 -2.51 -1.86
N ALA A 60 5.87 -3.29 -2.21
CA ALA A 60 4.51 -3.02 -1.77
C ALA A 60 4.31 -3.62 -0.38
N ASP A 61 3.69 -2.87 0.51
CA ASP A 61 3.32 -3.34 1.85
C ASP A 61 1.80 -3.39 1.97
N VAL A 62 1.27 -4.51 2.46
CA VAL A 62 -0.15 -4.74 2.73
C VAL A 62 -0.36 -4.78 4.22
N PHE A 63 -1.20 -3.88 4.73
CA PHE A 63 -1.53 -3.75 6.15
C PHE A 63 -2.97 -4.15 6.41
N LEU A 64 -3.22 -4.71 7.58
CA LEU A 64 -4.58 -4.85 8.09
C LEU A 64 -5.11 -3.46 8.48
N ALA A 65 -6.36 -3.19 8.16
CA ALA A 65 -7.03 -1.95 8.53
C ALA A 65 -8.45 -2.22 9.04
N ASP A 66 -9.09 -1.18 9.57
CA ASP A 66 -10.54 -1.14 9.77
C ASP A 66 -11.26 -0.44 8.59
N ALA A 67 -12.59 -0.36 8.69
CA ALA A 67 -13.44 0.26 7.68
C ALA A 67 -13.19 1.76 7.47
N ASP A 68 -12.53 2.42 8.43
CA ASP A 68 -12.21 3.85 8.39
C ASP A 68 -10.77 4.11 7.92
N ALA A 69 -10.10 3.09 7.36
CA ALA A 69 -8.70 3.13 6.91
C ALA A 69 -7.70 3.41 8.05
N VAL A 70 -8.00 2.95 9.27
CA VAL A 70 -7.03 2.95 10.38
C VAL A 70 -6.25 1.64 10.34
N VAL A 71 -4.92 1.74 10.28
CA VAL A 71 -4.04 0.56 10.30
C VAL A 71 -4.17 -0.14 11.65
N LEU A 72 -4.45 -1.44 11.61
CA LEU A 72 -4.52 -2.31 12.76
C LEU A 72 -3.24 -3.12 12.88
N ASP A 73 -2.78 -3.29 14.11
CA ASP A 73 -1.71 -4.22 14.41
C ASP A 73 -2.20 -5.66 14.21
N ALA A 74 -1.58 -6.35 13.25
CA ALA A 74 -2.02 -7.67 12.82
C ALA A 74 -1.50 -8.81 13.72
N ASP A 75 -0.37 -8.61 14.42
CA ASP A 75 0.21 -9.63 15.32
C ASP A 75 -0.05 -9.33 16.81
N GLY A 76 -0.50 -8.11 17.12
CA GLY A 76 -0.86 -7.68 18.46
C GLY A 76 0.36 -7.46 19.37
N ASP A 77 1.56 -7.33 18.80
CA ASP A 77 2.78 -7.02 19.52
C ASP A 77 2.97 -5.49 19.64
N PRO A 78 2.69 -4.91 20.82
CA PRO A 78 2.85 -3.46 21.02
C PRO A 78 4.31 -2.99 20.94
N ALA A 79 5.29 -3.90 20.88
CA ALA A 79 6.71 -3.59 20.86
C ALA A 79 7.31 -3.40 19.45
N ASN A 80 6.67 -3.88 18.39
CA ASN A 80 7.24 -3.87 17.03
C ASN A 80 6.51 -2.94 16.03
N GLY A 81 5.43 -2.28 16.45
CA GLY A 81 4.73 -1.27 15.64
C GLY A 81 3.80 -1.86 14.59
N MET A 82 3.39 -1.07 13.60
CA MET A 82 2.48 -1.53 12.53
C MET A 82 3.23 -2.46 11.56
N THR A 83 3.11 -3.78 11.77
CA THR A 83 3.72 -4.79 10.90
C THR A 83 2.82 -5.10 9.70
N PRO A 84 3.33 -5.04 8.46
CA PRO A 84 2.56 -5.45 7.28
C PRO A 84 2.28 -6.97 7.32
N LEU A 85 1.08 -7.34 6.88
CA LEU A 85 0.69 -8.74 6.67
C LEU A 85 1.57 -9.42 5.61
N VAL A 86 1.89 -8.67 4.55
CA VAL A 86 2.80 -9.10 3.50
C VAL A 86 3.56 -7.91 2.94
N SER A 87 4.85 -8.13 2.67
CA SER A 87 5.71 -7.22 1.91
C SER A 87 6.13 -7.90 0.62
N VAL A 88 5.89 -7.27 -0.52
CA VAL A 88 6.18 -7.81 -1.85
C VAL A 88 7.28 -6.98 -2.52
N PRO A 89 8.53 -7.47 -2.60
CA PRO A 89 9.61 -6.77 -3.28
C PRO A 89 9.36 -6.61 -4.78
N GLY A 90 9.80 -5.50 -5.36
CA GLY A 90 9.65 -5.15 -6.78
C GLY A 90 8.20 -4.98 -7.24
N CYS A 91 7.24 -4.82 -6.33
CA CYS A 91 5.82 -4.82 -6.68
C CYS A 91 5.36 -3.43 -7.13
N GLU A 92 4.90 -3.33 -8.38
CA GLU A 92 4.40 -2.09 -8.96
C GLU A 92 2.87 -2.05 -9.07
N SER A 93 2.16 -3.15 -8.82
CA SER A 93 0.71 -3.29 -9.04
C SER A 93 -0.04 -3.61 -7.75
N PHE A 94 -1.13 -2.90 -7.51
CA PHE A 94 -2.03 -3.20 -6.39
C PHE A 94 -2.65 -4.60 -6.49
N ALA A 95 -2.93 -5.08 -7.71
CA ALA A 95 -3.45 -6.42 -7.92
C ALA A 95 -2.44 -7.49 -7.50
N ASP A 96 -1.15 -7.30 -7.78
CA ASP A 96 -0.10 -8.25 -7.42
C ASP A 96 0.14 -8.27 -5.91
N ALA A 97 0.10 -7.09 -5.26
CA ALA A 97 0.18 -6.98 -3.80
C ALA A 97 -1.01 -7.68 -3.11
N LEU A 98 -2.24 -7.51 -3.62
CA LEU A 98 -3.43 -8.20 -3.12
C LEU A 98 -3.35 -9.72 -3.35
N ALA A 99 -2.88 -10.15 -4.51
CA ALA A 99 -2.69 -11.57 -4.82
C ALA A 99 -1.68 -12.22 -3.86
N ALA A 100 -0.60 -11.52 -3.52
CA ALA A 100 0.37 -12.00 -2.52
C ALA A 100 -0.24 -12.09 -1.10
N ALA A 101 -1.25 -11.28 -0.80
CA ALA A 101 -2.04 -11.36 0.42
C ALA A 101 -3.17 -12.43 0.36
N GLY A 102 -3.36 -13.08 -0.79
CA GLY A 102 -4.38 -14.12 -1.00
C GLY A 102 -5.72 -13.64 -1.56
N TYR A 103 -5.78 -12.41 -2.07
CA TYR A 103 -7.00 -11.77 -2.57
C TYR A 103 -6.97 -11.49 -4.07
N GLU A 104 -8.11 -11.62 -4.74
CA GLU A 104 -8.33 -11.18 -6.11
C GLU A 104 -8.85 -9.74 -6.12
N LEU A 105 -8.22 -8.84 -6.87
CA LEU A 105 -8.75 -7.50 -7.06
C LEU A 105 -10.02 -7.56 -7.93
N VAL A 106 -11.14 -7.11 -7.38
CA VAL A 106 -12.38 -6.89 -8.14
C VAL A 106 -12.49 -5.41 -8.41
N THR A 107 -12.35 -5.04 -9.68
CA THR A 107 -12.71 -3.69 -10.13
C THR A 107 -14.23 -3.57 -10.21
N PRO A 108 -14.83 -2.50 -9.66
CA PRO A 108 -16.25 -2.21 -9.86
C PRO A 108 -16.60 -2.00 -11.33
#